data_AF-A0A8H3B8M5-F1
#
_entry.id   AF-A0A8H3B8M5-F1
#
_cell.length_a   1.000
_cell.length_b   1.000
_cell.length_c   1.000
_cell.angle_alpha   90.00
_cell.angle_beta   90.00
_cell.angle_gamma   90.00
#
_symmetry.space_group_name_H-M   'P 1'
#
loop_
_entity.id
_entity.type
_entity.pdbx_description
1 polymer ?
#
loop_
_entity_poly.entity_id
_entity_poly.type
_entity_poly.pdbx_seq_one_letter_code
_entity_poly.pdbx_strand_id
1 'polypeptide(L)'
;MATLTPRLQPSSELRKSVKSESRINNLHLIEHADLYKAVEDLLAAFITLFEHIPTDSIVINKVIPGRIIDEFFGSSAPPDPDCYSDHPEHEKALCEWQASRPPVVWWIRKDGYNPGGLEKRVLKYALSGRTIQVIVRLANIHLIPENSEYSGGLWHIDGMNNDVIAAPEICYYHEENITESRLAFHTTFSAPKLYDTAEYRV
;
A
#
# COMPACT_ATOMS: atom_id res chain seq x y z
N MET A 1 8.16 15.58 -12.30
CA MET A 1 7.30 14.88 -11.30
C MET A 1 6.15 15.80 -10.97
N ALA A 2 4.93 15.48 -11.39
CA ALA A 2 3.75 16.26 -11.03
C ALA A 2 3.06 15.55 -9.87
N THR A 3 2.92 16.23 -8.73
CA THR A 3 2.20 15.69 -7.56
C THR A 3 0.78 16.23 -7.63
N LEU A 4 -0.16 15.37 -8.02
CA LEU A 4 -1.52 15.81 -8.35
C LEU A 4 -2.43 15.57 -7.17
N THR A 5 -2.94 16.63 -6.54
CA THR A 5 -3.78 16.58 -5.32
C THR A 5 -5.26 16.86 -5.60
N PRO A 6 -5.94 16.21 -6.57
CA PRO A 6 -7.33 16.47 -6.82
C PRO A 6 -8.17 15.90 -5.69
N ARG A 7 -9.12 16.73 -5.26
CA ARG A 7 -10.23 16.35 -4.41
C ARG A 7 -11.31 15.71 -5.30
N LEU A 8 -11.75 14.49 -5.01
CA LEU A 8 -12.65 13.71 -5.89
C LEU A 8 -13.93 13.27 -5.19
N GLN A 9 -15.11 13.35 -5.83
CA GLN A 9 -16.37 12.82 -5.29
C GLN A 9 -16.86 11.59 -6.08
N PRO A 10 -16.83 10.38 -5.49
CA PRO A 10 -17.36 9.19 -6.15
C PRO A 10 -18.89 9.10 -6.11
N SER A 11 -19.51 8.79 -7.26
CA SER A 11 -20.95 8.52 -7.40
C SER A 11 -21.35 7.15 -6.82
N SER A 12 -22.62 7.02 -6.40
CA SER A 12 -23.23 5.79 -5.90
C SER A 12 -23.71 4.81 -6.99
N GLU A 13 -23.60 5.17 -8.27
CA GLU A 13 -24.08 4.36 -9.40
C GLU A 13 -23.13 3.22 -9.80
N LEU A 14 -23.67 2.22 -10.53
CA LEU A 14 -22.95 1.08 -11.14
C LEU A 14 -21.67 1.49 -11.89
N ARG A 15 -21.64 2.71 -12.43
CA ARG A 15 -20.45 3.33 -13.02
C ARG A 15 -19.95 4.42 -12.10
N LYS A 16 -18.87 4.12 -11.38
CA LYS A 16 -18.18 5.11 -10.55
C LYS A 16 -17.64 6.24 -11.43
N SER A 17 -17.75 7.47 -10.96
CA SER A 17 -17.24 8.66 -11.64
C SER A 17 -16.40 9.47 -10.67
N VAL A 18 -15.44 10.23 -11.22
CA VAL A 18 -14.50 11.04 -10.47
C VAL A 18 -14.46 12.41 -11.12
N LYS A 19 -14.39 13.46 -10.29
CA LYS A 19 -14.23 14.84 -10.75
C LYS A 19 -13.19 15.57 -9.92
N SER A 20 -12.24 16.21 -10.57
CA SER A 20 -11.25 17.03 -9.88
C SER A 20 -11.90 18.32 -9.37
N GLU A 21 -11.89 18.56 -8.06
CA GLU A 21 -12.31 19.85 -7.49
C GLU A 21 -11.18 20.91 -7.52
N SER A 22 -9.95 20.54 -7.86
CA SER A 22 -8.79 21.43 -7.89
C SER A 22 -7.95 21.23 -9.15
N ARG A 23 -7.13 22.25 -9.46
CA ARG A 23 -6.14 22.17 -10.53
C ARG A 23 -5.12 21.08 -10.21
N ILE A 24 -4.87 20.23 -11.20
CA ILE A 24 -3.78 19.26 -11.20
C ILE A 24 -2.46 20.02 -11.38
N ASN A 25 -1.56 19.92 -10.40
CA ASN A 25 -0.26 20.59 -10.44
C ASN A 25 0.49 20.28 -11.74
N ASN A 26 1.17 21.29 -12.29
CA ASN A 26 1.88 21.22 -13.58
C ASN A 26 1.00 21.00 -14.82
N LEU A 27 -0.34 20.98 -14.70
CA LEU A 27 -1.24 20.92 -15.86
C LEU A 27 -2.12 22.18 -15.96
N HIS A 28 -2.22 22.78 -17.14
CA HIS A 28 -3.19 23.82 -17.44
C HIS A 28 -4.57 23.21 -17.75
N LEU A 29 -5.65 23.84 -17.24
CA LEU A 29 -7.02 23.27 -17.27
C LEU A 29 -7.59 23.15 -18.69
N ILE A 30 -7.30 24.13 -19.55
CA ILE A 30 -7.86 24.19 -20.91
C ILE A 30 -6.97 23.44 -21.89
N GLU A 31 -5.66 23.65 -21.82
CA GLU A 31 -4.70 23.07 -22.77
C GLU A 31 -4.53 21.56 -22.59
N HIS A 32 -4.82 21.03 -21.41
CA HIS A 32 -4.68 19.60 -21.11
C HIS A 32 -6.01 18.98 -20.68
N ALA A 33 -7.14 19.51 -21.15
CA ALA A 33 -8.47 19.02 -20.81
C ALA A 33 -8.62 17.51 -21.02
N ASP A 34 -8.06 16.98 -22.11
CA ASP A 34 -8.07 15.54 -22.42
C ASP A 34 -7.29 14.72 -21.38
N LEU A 35 -6.15 15.23 -20.91
CA LEU A 35 -5.35 14.58 -19.87
C LEU A 35 -6.06 14.63 -18.51
N TYR A 36 -6.72 15.74 -18.18
CA TYR A 36 -7.60 15.79 -16.99
C TYR A 36 -8.67 14.71 -17.07
N LYS A 37 -9.33 14.60 -18.22
CA LYS A 37 -10.38 13.60 -18.43
C LYS A 37 -9.85 12.18 -18.32
N ALA A 38 -8.69 11.89 -18.91
CA ALA A 38 -8.03 10.59 -18.81
C ALA A 38 -7.66 10.24 -17.36
N VAL A 39 -7.13 11.19 -16.59
CA VAL A 39 -6.81 10.99 -15.16
C VAL A 39 -8.08 10.74 -14.35
N GLU A 40 -9.16 11.49 -14.59
CA GLU A 40 -10.46 11.26 -13.94
C GLU A 40 -11.00 9.86 -14.23
N ASP A 41 -10.98 9.44 -15.51
CA ASP A 41 -11.50 8.13 -15.91
C ASP A 41 -10.63 6.98 -15.36
N LEU A 42 -9.31 7.14 -15.31
CA LEU A 42 -8.40 6.18 -14.68
C LEU A 42 -8.65 6.07 -13.18
N LEU A 43 -8.73 7.21 -12.47
CA LEU A 43 -9.02 7.22 -11.03
C LEU A 43 -10.40 6.64 -10.74
N ALA A 44 -11.38 6.84 -11.62
CA ALA A 44 -12.70 6.23 -11.48
C ALA A 44 -12.66 4.71 -11.53
N ALA A 45 -11.82 4.12 -12.41
CA ALA A 45 -11.59 2.69 -12.45
C ALA A 45 -10.92 2.17 -11.17
N PHE A 46 -10.04 2.96 -10.56
CA PHE A 46 -9.34 2.60 -9.33
C PHE A 46 -10.16 2.70 -8.05
N ILE A 47 -11.30 3.40 -8.02
CA ILE A 47 -12.07 3.55 -6.76
C ILE A 47 -12.37 2.21 -6.11
N THR A 48 -12.71 1.18 -6.90
CA THR A 48 -12.99 -0.15 -6.33
C THR A 48 -11.77 -0.76 -5.64
N LEU A 49 -10.57 -0.59 -6.19
CA LEU A 49 -9.33 -1.04 -5.56
C LEU A 49 -9.01 -0.20 -4.31
N PHE A 50 -9.18 1.12 -4.38
CA PHE A 50 -9.04 2.01 -3.22
C PHE A 50 -10.02 1.74 -2.09
N GLU A 51 -11.21 1.19 -2.37
CA GLU A 51 -12.14 0.76 -1.33
C GLU A 51 -11.77 -0.63 -0.78
N HIS A 52 -11.23 -1.52 -1.62
CA HIS A 52 -10.79 -2.85 -1.22
C HIS A 52 -9.68 -2.80 -0.16
N ILE A 53 -8.65 -1.98 -0.36
CA ILE A 53 -7.49 -1.92 0.54
C ILE A 53 -7.88 -1.58 2.00
N PRO A 54 -8.53 -0.45 2.31
CA PRO A 54 -8.93 -0.12 3.67
C PRO A 54 -10.01 -1.07 4.19
N THR A 55 -10.92 -1.56 3.33
CA THR A 55 -11.94 -2.53 3.75
C THR A 55 -11.33 -3.86 4.18
N ASP A 56 -10.41 -4.41 3.39
CA ASP A 56 -9.79 -5.71 3.65
C ASP A 56 -8.77 -5.63 4.81
N SER A 57 -8.29 -4.42 5.11
CA SER A 57 -7.47 -4.11 6.30
C SER A 57 -8.27 -4.08 7.61
N ILE A 58 -9.62 -4.06 7.56
CA ILE A 58 -10.45 -4.15 8.77
C ILE A 58 -10.42 -5.59 9.30
N VAL A 59 -9.88 -5.79 10.51
CA VAL A 59 -9.67 -7.12 11.12
C VAL A 59 -10.94 -8.00 11.10
N ILE A 60 -12.12 -7.42 11.34
CA ILE A 60 -13.39 -8.17 11.36
C ILE A 60 -13.73 -8.83 10.01
N ASN A 61 -13.20 -8.31 8.90
CA ASN A 61 -13.42 -8.88 7.58
C ASN A 61 -12.59 -10.14 7.31
N LYS A 62 -11.56 -10.40 8.12
CA LYS A 62 -10.71 -11.62 8.06
C LYS A 62 -10.13 -11.89 6.67
N VAL A 63 -9.77 -10.84 5.93
CA VAL A 63 -9.20 -10.98 4.56
C VAL A 63 -7.69 -10.90 4.61
N ILE A 64 -7.19 -9.83 5.23
CA ILE A 64 -5.77 -9.60 5.44
C ILE A 64 -5.45 -9.98 6.88
N PRO A 65 -4.50 -10.90 7.14
CA PRO A 65 -4.03 -11.14 8.49
C PRO A 65 -3.46 -9.83 9.06
N GLY A 66 -3.69 -9.54 10.34
CA GLY A 66 -3.19 -8.33 10.98
C GLY A 66 -1.68 -8.15 10.74
N ARG A 67 -1.27 -6.93 10.35
CA ARG A 67 0.15 -6.58 10.10
C ARG A 67 1.04 -6.82 11.32
N ILE A 68 0.44 -6.70 12.50
CA ILE A 68 0.96 -7.11 13.79
C ILE A 68 -0.12 -8.02 14.35
N ILE A 69 0.13 -9.32 14.32
CA ILE A 69 -0.72 -10.26 15.04
C ILE A 69 -0.26 -10.18 16.50
N ASP A 70 -0.95 -9.36 17.31
CA ASP A 70 -0.74 -9.38 18.77
C ASP A 70 -1.19 -10.72 19.37
N GLU A 71 -1.98 -11.49 18.63
CA GLU A 71 -2.41 -12.82 19.01
C GLU A 71 -1.57 -13.90 18.32
N PHE A 72 -0.85 -14.65 19.16
CA PHE A 72 -0.08 -15.87 18.92
C PHE A 72 -0.80 -16.96 18.13
N PHE A 73 -1.19 -16.69 16.88
CA PHE A 73 -1.63 -17.75 15.97
C PHE A 73 -0.40 -18.44 15.38
N GLY A 74 0.14 -19.39 16.15
CA GLY A 74 1.06 -20.42 15.67
C GLY A 74 2.53 -20.29 16.09
N SER A 75 2.94 -19.21 16.76
CA SER A 75 4.25 -19.13 17.42
C SER A 75 4.10 -19.33 18.93
N SER A 76 5.08 -19.97 19.58
CA SER A 76 5.17 -20.01 21.04
C SER A 76 5.09 -18.60 21.62
N ALA A 77 4.52 -18.45 22.83
CA ALA A 77 4.53 -17.20 23.57
C ALA A 77 5.99 -16.71 23.78
N PRO A 78 6.26 -15.39 23.83
CA PRO A 78 7.56 -14.90 24.20
C PRO A 78 7.92 -15.39 25.61
N PRO A 79 9.22 -15.54 25.90
CA PRO A 79 9.68 -15.77 27.26
C PRO A 79 9.11 -14.71 28.22
N ASP A 80 8.39 -15.17 29.24
CA ASP A 80 7.83 -14.31 30.28
C ASP A 80 8.97 -13.74 31.15
N PRO A 81 9.12 -12.40 31.26
CA PRO A 81 10.15 -11.78 32.10
C PRO A 81 10.15 -12.28 33.54
N ASP A 82 8.97 -12.60 34.09
CA ASP A 82 8.81 -13.04 35.48
C ASP A 82 9.38 -14.47 35.71
N CYS A 83 9.67 -15.21 34.64
CA CYS A 83 10.30 -16.54 34.72
C CYS A 83 11.83 -16.49 34.82
N TYR A 84 12.47 -15.31 34.80
CA TYR A 84 13.92 -15.16 34.79
C TYR A 84 14.38 -14.31 35.98
N SER A 85 15.43 -14.78 36.66
CA SER A 85 16.02 -14.04 37.78
C SER A 85 16.99 -12.94 37.34
N ASP A 86 17.49 -13.01 36.11
CA ASP A 86 18.51 -12.10 35.57
C ASP A 86 18.12 -11.59 34.18
N HIS A 87 18.31 -10.28 33.95
CA HIS A 87 17.90 -9.59 32.72
C HIS A 87 18.62 -10.11 31.46
N PRO A 88 19.94 -10.39 31.47
CA PRO A 88 20.64 -10.93 30.31
C PRO A 88 20.18 -12.34 29.90
N GLU A 89 19.71 -13.16 30.84
CA GLU A 89 19.20 -14.50 30.54
C GLU A 89 17.85 -14.43 29.82
N HIS A 90 16.96 -13.56 30.29
CA HIS A 90 15.70 -13.23 29.61
C HIS A 90 15.96 -12.67 28.21
N GLU A 91 16.90 -11.73 28.08
CA GLU A 91 17.24 -11.10 26.80
C GLU A 91 17.78 -12.11 25.79
N LYS A 92 18.60 -13.06 26.23
CA LYS A 92 19.10 -14.14 25.38
C LYS A 92 17.97 -15.08 24.93
N ALA A 93 17.13 -15.54 25.86
CA ALA A 93 16.00 -16.41 25.53
C ALA A 93 15.01 -15.71 24.58
N LEU A 94 14.80 -14.41 24.77
CA LEU A 94 13.97 -13.59 23.91
C LEU A 94 14.59 -13.45 22.51
N CYS A 95 15.90 -13.16 22.40
CA CYS A 95 16.60 -13.13 21.12
C CYS A 95 16.48 -14.46 20.35
N GLU A 96 16.67 -15.60 21.02
CA GLU A 96 16.53 -16.93 20.44
C GLU A 96 15.09 -17.20 19.98
N TRP A 97 14.11 -16.85 20.81
CA TRP A 97 12.70 -16.95 20.46
C TRP A 97 12.40 -16.13 19.20
N GLN A 98 12.85 -14.87 19.13
CA GLN A 98 12.65 -13.99 17.97
C GLN A 98 13.27 -14.56 16.69
N ALA A 99 14.52 -15.06 16.77
CA ALA A 99 15.22 -15.65 15.64
C ALA A 99 14.56 -16.95 15.14
N SER A 100 13.88 -17.68 16.02
CA SER A 100 13.20 -18.94 15.69
C SER A 100 11.80 -18.76 15.07
N ARG A 101 11.26 -17.53 15.07
CA ARG A 101 9.91 -17.29 14.53
C ARG A 101 9.91 -17.45 13.00
N PRO A 102 8.97 -18.22 12.44
CA PRO A 102 8.79 -18.21 10.99
C PRO A 102 8.36 -16.80 10.57
N PRO A 103 9.04 -16.17 9.58
CA PRO A 103 8.59 -14.90 9.07
C PRO A 103 7.20 -15.07 8.46
N VAL A 104 6.25 -14.21 8.85
CA VAL A 104 4.95 -14.14 8.17
C VAL A 104 5.20 -13.43 6.84
N VAL A 105 5.47 -14.22 5.80
CA VAL A 105 5.58 -13.70 4.44
C VAL A 105 4.17 -13.43 3.93
N TRP A 106 3.94 -12.17 3.53
CA TRP A 106 2.71 -11.80 2.83
C TRP A 106 2.59 -12.61 1.54
N TRP A 107 1.52 -13.37 1.39
CA TRP A 107 1.21 -13.98 0.10
C TRP A 107 0.52 -12.93 -0.79
N ILE A 108 1.02 -12.75 -2.00
CA ILE A 108 0.26 -12.07 -3.05
C ILE A 108 -0.90 -13.00 -3.40
N ARG A 109 -2.13 -12.49 -3.34
CA ARG A 109 -3.31 -13.21 -3.83
C ARG A 109 -3.10 -13.54 -5.30
N LYS A 110 -2.88 -14.82 -5.61
CA LYS A 110 -2.64 -15.28 -6.99
C LYS A 110 -3.85 -15.05 -7.90
N ASP A 111 -5.04 -15.03 -7.32
CA ASP A 111 -6.31 -14.75 -7.99
C ASP A 111 -6.65 -13.24 -8.05
N GLY A 112 -5.85 -12.38 -7.43
CA GLY A 112 -6.12 -10.96 -7.33
C GLY A 112 -7.44 -10.64 -6.62
N TYR A 113 -8.02 -9.47 -6.92
CA TYR A 113 -9.36 -9.11 -6.49
C TYR A 113 -10.39 -9.62 -7.50
N ASN A 114 -11.23 -10.55 -7.07
CA ASN A 114 -12.35 -10.99 -7.88
C ASN A 114 -13.48 -9.94 -7.84
N PRO A 115 -14.16 -9.68 -8.97
CA PRO A 115 -15.40 -8.92 -8.98
C PRO A 115 -16.37 -9.51 -7.96
N GLY A 116 -17.00 -8.64 -7.18
CA GLY A 116 -17.94 -9.08 -6.17
C GLY A 116 -17.32 -9.55 -4.83
N GLY A 117 -16.08 -9.16 -4.55
CA GLY A 117 -15.45 -9.46 -3.26
C GLY A 117 -15.93 -8.53 -2.14
N LEU A 118 -16.12 -7.25 -2.45
CA LEU A 118 -16.33 -6.18 -1.48
C LEU A 118 -17.69 -6.28 -0.77
N GLU A 119 -18.74 -6.67 -1.49
CA GLU A 119 -20.10 -6.75 -0.94
C GLU A 119 -20.26 -7.88 0.09
N LYS A 120 -19.38 -8.88 0.04
CA LYS A 120 -19.32 -10.01 0.98
C LYS A 120 -18.64 -9.65 2.31
N ARG A 121 -18.04 -8.46 2.41
CA ARG A 121 -17.36 -7.98 3.63
C ARG A 121 -18.39 -7.56 4.68
N VAL A 122 -18.05 -7.79 5.95
CA VAL A 122 -18.90 -7.45 7.10
C VAL A 122 -18.96 -5.93 7.27
N LEU A 123 -17.79 -5.28 7.31
CA LEU A 123 -17.66 -3.83 7.28
C LEU A 123 -17.09 -3.39 5.95
N LYS A 124 -17.53 -2.24 5.44
CA LYS A 124 -17.14 -1.70 4.13
C LYS A 124 -16.71 -0.25 4.30
N TYR A 125 -15.58 0.09 3.71
CA TYR A 125 -15.13 1.46 3.59
C TYR A 125 -15.51 1.99 2.20
N ALA A 126 -16.50 2.86 2.14
CA ALA A 126 -16.95 3.47 0.88
C ALA A 126 -16.34 4.87 0.72
N LEU A 127 -15.85 5.15 -0.49
CA LEU A 127 -15.34 6.46 -0.88
C LEU A 127 -16.43 7.35 -1.46
N SER A 128 -17.60 6.80 -1.82
CA SER A 128 -18.71 7.60 -2.37
C SER A 128 -19.11 8.76 -1.47
N GLY A 129 -19.30 9.92 -2.09
CA GLY A 129 -19.61 11.19 -1.41
C GLY A 129 -18.46 11.76 -0.58
N ARG A 130 -17.27 11.16 -0.59
CA ARG A 130 -16.09 11.66 0.12
C ARG A 130 -15.10 12.26 -0.85
N THR A 131 -14.41 13.28 -0.37
CA THR A 131 -13.29 13.88 -1.05
C THR A 131 -11.99 13.18 -0.67
N ILE A 132 -11.28 12.59 -1.64
CA ILE A 132 -9.93 12.03 -1.44
C ILE A 132 -8.85 12.92 -2.02
N GLN A 133 -7.66 12.85 -1.46
CA GLN A 133 -6.43 13.41 -2.02
C GLN A 133 -5.65 12.27 -2.66
N VAL A 134 -5.25 12.42 -3.92
CA VAL A 134 -4.35 11.47 -4.59
C VAL A 134 -3.00 12.12 -4.88
N ILE A 135 -2.07 11.33 -5.39
CA ILE A 135 -0.81 11.76 -6.00
C ILE A 135 -0.64 10.89 -7.24
N VAL A 136 -0.68 11.49 -8.43
CA VAL A 136 -0.54 10.75 -9.69
C VAL A 136 0.84 11.00 -10.27
N ARG A 137 1.59 9.93 -10.53
CA ARG A 137 2.90 10.00 -11.20
C ARG A 137 2.81 9.27 -12.53
N LEU A 138 3.20 9.94 -13.60
CA LEU A 138 3.31 9.37 -14.93
C LEU A 138 4.80 9.23 -15.26
N ALA A 139 5.18 8.05 -15.72
CA ALA A 139 6.54 7.73 -16.11
C ALA A 139 6.52 6.92 -17.41
N ASN A 140 7.44 7.25 -18.32
CA ASN A 140 7.56 6.60 -19.61
C ASN A 140 8.97 6.03 -19.71
N ILE A 141 9.08 4.80 -20.22
CA ILE A 141 10.35 4.16 -20.51
C ILE A 141 10.34 3.87 -22.01
N HIS A 142 11.26 4.48 -22.75
CA HIS A 142 11.40 4.27 -24.18
C HIS A 142 12.70 3.50 -24.44
N LEU A 143 12.54 2.25 -24.88
CA LEU A 143 13.64 1.38 -25.25
C LEU A 143 13.86 1.45 -26.76
N ILE A 144 15.11 1.63 -27.17
CA ILE A 144 15.51 1.62 -28.59
C ILE A 144 16.45 0.43 -28.81
N PRO A 145 16.61 -0.10 -30.04
CA PRO A 145 17.49 -1.24 -30.28
C PRO A 145 18.91 -1.05 -29.74
N GLU A 146 19.44 0.18 -29.77
CA GLU A 146 20.77 0.54 -29.28
C GLU A 146 20.87 0.58 -27.75
N ASN A 147 19.74 0.70 -27.05
CA ASN A 147 19.64 0.70 -25.59
C ASN A 147 18.30 0.06 -25.19
N SER A 148 18.25 -1.26 -25.35
CA SER A 148 17.03 -2.07 -25.29
C SER A 148 16.73 -2.63 -23.90
N GLU A 149 17.54 -2.30 -22.90
CA GLU A 149 17.42 -2.80 -21.54
C GLU A 149 17.12 -1.68 -20.56
N TYR A 150 16.15 -1.93 -19.67
CA TYR A 150 15.90 -1.11 -18.49
C TYR A 150 16.15 -1.94 -17.24
N SER A 151 17.19 -1.59 -16.49
CA SER A 151 17.62 -2.32 -15.28
C SER A 151 16.69 -2.15 -14.07
N GLY A 152 15.64 -1.34 -14.20
CA GLY A 152 14.74 -1.00 -13.11
C GLY A 152 15.06 0.33 -12.43
N GLY A 153 14.13 0.78 -11.60
CA GLY A 153 14.31 1.96 -10.75
C GLY A 153 15.09 1.64 -9.47
N LEU A 154 15.55 2.69 -8.78
CA LEU A 154 16.05 2.55 -7.41
C LEU A 154 14.91 2.17 -6.47
N TRP A 155 15.24 1.38 -5.44
CA TRP A 155 14.35 1.14 -4.32
C TRP A 155 13.92 2.46 -3.69
N HIS A 156 12.62 2.64 -3.55
CA HIS A 156 12.03 3.80 -2.90
C HIS A 156 10.80 3.38 -2.10
N ILE A 157 10.48 4.17 -1.09
CA ILE A 157 9.30 3.99 -0.25
C ILE A 157 8.31 5.09 -0.63
N ASP A 158 7.09 4.68 -0.99
CA ASP A 158 6.00 5.59 -1.25
C ASP A 158 5.20 5.86 0.02
N GLY A 159 5.50 7.01 0.62
CA GLY A 159 4.84 7.52 1.81
C GLY A 159 5.62 7.26 3.09
N MET A 160 5.79 8.32 3.87
CA MET A 160 6.26 8.27 5.25
C MET A 160 5.07 8.47 6.21
N ASN A 161 5.27 8.31 7.52
CA ASN A 161 4.22 8.51 8.53
C ASN A 161 3.50 9.87 8.40
N ASN A 162 4.19 10.89 7.88
CA ASN A 162 3.63 12.23 7.68
C ASN A 162 2.79 12.36 6.40
N ASP A 163 2.98 11.49 5.41
CA ASP A 163 2.29 11.57 4.11
C ASP A 163 0.91 10.91 4.15
N VAL A 164 0.67 10.02 5.13
CA VAL A 164 -0.61 9.31 5.34
C VAL A 164 -1.13 8.64 4.06
N ILE A 165 -0.23 8.04 3.28
CA ILE A 165 -0.60 7.31 2.06
C ILE A 165 -1.29 6.01 2.45
N ALA A 166 -2.54 5.87 2.03
CA ALA A 166 -3.36 4.70 2.36
C ALA A 166 -3.24 3.55 1.34
N ALA A 167 -3.03 3.88 0.06
CA ALA A 167 -3.09 2.91 -1.04
C ALA A 167 -2.27 3.38 -2.26
N PRO A 168 -1.12 2.75 -2.55
CA PRO A 168 -0.45 2.92 -3.84
C PRO A 168 -1.09 2.01 -4.91
N GLU A 169 -1.26 2.54 -6.12
CA GLU A 169 -1.74 1.81 -7.30
C GLU A 169 -0.83 2.08 -8.49
N ILE A 170 -0.58 1.06 -9.31
CA ILE A 170 0.28 1.15 -10.50
C ILE A 170 -0.51 0.63 -11.70
N CYS A 171 -0.49 1.38 -12.81
CA CYS A 171 -1.08 0.95 -14.08
C CYS A 171 -0.09 1.15 -15.23
N TYR A 172 0.15 0.07 -15.96
CA TYR A 172 0.84 0.07 -17.23
C TYR A 172 -0.17 0.40 -18.32
N TYR A 173 -0.23 1.68 -18.71
CA TYR A 173 -1.25 2.18 -19.63
C TYR A 173 -0.90 1.94 -21.11
N HIS A 174 0.38 1.70 -21.43
CA HIS A 174 0.83 1.40 -22.78
C HIS A 174 2.14 0.60 -22.73
N GLU A 175 2.13 -0.57 -23.37
CA GLU A 175 3.29 -1.45 -23.50
C GLU A 175 3.30 -1.97 -24.94
N GLU A 176 4.40 -1.76 -25.65
CA GLU A 176 4.53 -2.18 -27.05
C GLU A 176 5.96 -2.68 -27.29
N ASN A 177 6.09 -3.85 -27.92
CA ASN A 177 7.38 -4.43 -28.31
C ASN A 177 8.40 -4.56 -27.15
N ILE A 178 7.91 -4.87 -25.94
CA ILE A 178 8.74 -5.16 -24.77
C ILE A 178 8.61 -6.62 -24.35
N THR A 179 9.64 -7.13 -23.67
CA THR A 179 9.60 -8.43 -22.99
C THR A 179 8.89 -8.30 -21.63
N GLU A 180 8.78 -9.41 -20.90
CA GLU A 180 8.10 -9.45 -19.59
C GLU A 180 8.65 -8.38 -18.63
N SER A 181 7.76 -7.53 -18.13
CA SER A 181 8.04 -6.58 -17.06
C SER A 181 7.78 -7.22 -15.70
N ARG A 182 8.65 -6.95 -14.72
CA ARG A 182 8.53 -7.49 -13.35
C ARG A 182 8.62 -6.36 -12.33
N LEU A 183 7.79 -6.46 -11.29
CA LEU A 183 7.81 -5.56 -10.14
C LEU A 183 8.15 -6.36 -8.89
N ALA A 184 9.13 -5.88 -8.12
CA ALA A 184 9.53 -6.47 -6.87
C ALA A 184 9.13 -5.56 -5.71
N PHE A 185 8.60 -6.17 -4.65
CA PHE A 185 8.26 -5.47 -3.41
C PHE A 185 9.19 -5.95 -2.30
N HIS A 186 9.65 -5.01 -1.47
CA HIS A 186 10.32 -5.34 -0.22
C HIS A 186 9.41 -4.91 0.94
N THR A 187 9.40 -5.70 2.00
CA THR A 187 8.79 -5.28 3.27
C THR A 187 9.89 -5.24 4.32
N THR A 188 9.91 -4.18 5.12
CA THR A 188 10.64 -4.20 6.38
C THR A 188 9.81 -4.99 7.37
N PHE A 189 10.45 -5.86 8.13
CA PHE A 189 9.88 -6.44 9.33
C PHE A 189 10.41 -5.64 10.51
N SER A 190 9.54 -5.18 11.39
CA SER A 190 10.01 -4.67 12.68
C SER A 190 10.62 -5.85 13.43
N ALA A 191 11.86 -5.69 13.89
CA ALA A 191 12.29 -6.44 15.06
C ALA A 191 11.26 -6.18 16.16
N PRO A 192 10.84 -7.19 16.95
CA PRO A 192 9.83 -6.99 17.98
C PRO A 192 10.27 -5.85 18.90
N LYS A 193 9.32 -4.99 19.28
CA LYS A 193 9.59 -3.83 20.14
C LYS A 193 10.22 -4.31 21.45
N LEU A 194 11.52 -4.12 21.57
CA LEU A 194 12.22 -4.09 22.84
C LEU A 194 12.68 -2.64 23.00
N TYR A 195 12.31 -2.04 24.12
CA TYR A 195 12.66 -0.68 24.55
C TYR A 195 11.79 0.45 23.95
N ASP A 196 10.63 0.66 24.57
CA ASP A 196 10.12 2.01 24.81
C ASP A 196 10.48 2.39 26.25
N THR A 197 11.78 2.42 26.54
CA THR A 197 12.33 2.88 27.82
C THR A 197 13.34 3.99 27.54
N ALA A 198 12.83 5.21 27.64
CA ALA A 198 13.48 6.46 28.04
C ALA A 198 14.97 6.65 27.69
N GLU A 199 15.23 7.50 26.70
CA GLU A 199 16.39 8.40 26.76
C GLU A 199 15.92 9.84 26.50
N TYR A 200 15.77 10.62 27.57
CA TYR A 200 15.93 12.06 27.47
C TYR A 200 17.43 12.35 27.40
N ARG A 201 17.84 13.21 26.48
CA ARG A 201 19.09 13.98 26.62
C ARG A 201 18.77 15.46 26.48
N VAL A 202 19.29 16.21 27.45
CA VAL A 202 19.34 17.69 27.50
C VAL A 202 20.21 18.20 26.36
#